data_AF-A0A958BSG4-F1
#
_entry.id   AF-A0A958BSG4-F1
#
_cell.length_a   1.000
_cell.length_b   1.000
_cell.length_c   1.000
_cell.angle_alpha   90.00
_cell.angle_beta   90.00
_cell.angle_gamma   90.00
#
_symmetry.space_group_name_H-M   'P 1'
#
loop_
_entity.id
_entity.type
_entity.pdbx_description
1 polymer ?
#
loop_
_entity_poly.entity_id
_entity_poly.type
_entity_poly.pdbx_seq_one_letter_code
_entity_poly.pdbx_strand_id
1 'polypeptide(L)'
;LTPNDSVAALELSWSGRQAPLPKIQSWQNETFSTPVTAIPVSPAQVAEVHGGQIQWQADEVSDRACMKLLLPTTSPKPVQVKQVSHGSRPEFYDFDLFHQIDESAELAQRPLAELTFTVFDTETTGLHPAKGDEITSVSGIRIVNKRLLHQETFDQLVDPQRPLPRQSIEITGITPEMVAGQPTIEQVLPQFYYFAEDTVLAAHNAAFDMRCFELKEEQTGVKFTQPVVDTLLLSAVLHPDFNDHSLEAIADRFGLNIIGRHSSLGDSIVTGEVLLKLIPLLAEKGIVTLGQALHEAQKSYLARLKY
;
A
#
# COMPACT_ATOMS: atom_id res chain seq x y z
N LEU A 1 3.25 27.78 14.99
CA LEU A 1 2.00 27.29 15.59
C LEU A 1 1.15 28.49 15.94
N THR A 2 0.02 28.65 15.27
CA THR A 2 -0.95 29.73 15.50
C THR A 2 -1.78 29.45 16.76
N PRO A 3 -2.39 30.47 17.40
CA PRO A 3 -3.06 30.33 18.70
C PRO A 3 -4.28 29.39 18.75
N ASN A 4 -4.72 28.83 17.63
CA ASN A 4 -5.94 28.01 17.50
C ASN A 4 -5.70 26.50 17.32
N ASP A 5 -4.46 26.04 17.26
CA ASP A 5 -4.16 24.59 17.19
C ASP A 5 -3.86 24.07 18.59
N SER A 6 -4.74 23.22 19.14
CA SER A 6 -4.44 22.54 20.40
C SER A 6 -3.26 21.58 20.19
N VAL A 7 -2.36 21.47 21.16
CA VAL A 7 -1.13 20.67 21.09
C VAL A 7 -1.16 19.62 22.19
N ALA A 8 -0.87 18.36 21.87
CA ALA A 8 -0.64 17.30 22.85
C ALA A 8 0.85 17.31 23.20
N ALA A 9 1.14 17.24 24.49
CA ALA A 9 2.50 17.13 25.00
C ALA A 9 2.71 15.74 25.59
N LEU A 10 3.65 14.99 25.03
CA LEU A 10 4.22 13.81 25.70
C LEU A 10 5.46 14.26 26.47
N GLU A 11 5.39 14.19 27.81
CA GLU A 11 6.51 14.54 28.68
C GLU A 11 7.19 13.29 29.22
N LEU A 12 8.50 13.19 28.99
CA LEU A 12 9.36 12.18 29.59
C LEU A 12 10.27 12.88 30.60
N SER A 13 10.07 12.59 31.89
CA SER A 13 10.85 13.18 32.97
C SER A 13 11.64 12.12 33.74
N TRP A 14 12.83 12.49 34.20
CA TRP A 14 13.67 11.64 35.04
C TRP A 14 14.42 12.46 36.09
N SER A 15 14.83 11.79 37.17
CA SER A 15 15.61 12.38 38.26
C SER A 15 17.09 12.07 38.11
N GLY A 16 17.95 13.06 38.37
CA GLY A 16 19.40 12.92 38.41
C GLY A 16 20.16 13.84 37.44
N ARG A 17 21.48 13.61 37.34
CA ARG A 17 22.44 14.51 36.69
C ARG A 17 21.98 14.95 35.29
N GLN A 18 21.74 16.24 35.15
CA GLN A 18 21.33 16.84 33.89
C GLN A 18 22.38 16.60 32.79
N ALA A 19 21.92 16.18 31.61
CA ALA A 19 22.80 16.06 30.46
C ALA A 19 23.15 17.46 29.93
N PRO A 20 24.42 17.76 29.63
CA PRO A 20 24.79 19.06 29.08
C PRO A 20 24.16 19.24 27.69
N LEU A 21 23.74 20.48 27.37
CA LEU A 21 22.99 20.81 26.15
C LEU A 21 23.59 20.24 24.84
N PRO A 22 24.92 20.24 24.63
CA PRO A 22 25.52 19.64 23.43
C PRO A 22 25.26 18.13 23.30
N LYS A 23 25.19 17.42 24.44
CA LYS A 23 24.90 15.98 24.48
C LYS A 23 23.42 15.69 24.22
N ILE A 24 22.55 16.60 24.66
CA ILE A 24 21.12 16.54 24.34
C ILE A 24 20.91 16.76 22.84
N GLN A 25 21.58 17.74 22.25
CA GLN A 25 21.53 18.00 20.81
C GLN A 25 22.08 16.84 19.98
N SER A 26 23.11 16.13 20.46
CA SER A 26 23.58 14.92 19.77
C SER A 26 22.52 13.83 19.80
N TRP A 27 21.84 13.59 20.92
CA TRP A 27 20.79 12.57 21.02
C TRP A 27 19.57 12.85 20.13
N GLN A 28 19.20 14.12 19.92
CA GLN A 28 18.11 14.47 19.00
C GLN A 28 18.41 14.11 17.54
N ASN A 29 19.68 14.10 17.17
CA ASN A 29 20.13 13.87 15.79
C ASN A 29 20.76 12.48 15.60
N GLU A 30 20.98 11.75 16.70
CA GLU A 30 21.48 10.39 16.68
C GLU A 30 20.40 9.46 16.13
N THR A 31 20.72 8.80 15.03
CA THR A 31 19.80 7.90 14.35
C THR A 31 19.72 6.57 15.08
N PHE A 32 18.51 6.05 15.25
CA PHE A 32 18.27 4.72 15.79
C PHE A 32 17.42 3.92 14.83
N SER A 33 17.64 2.61 14.81
CA SER A 33 16.81 1.67 14.05
C SER A 33 15.80 1.05 15.02
N THR A 34 14.52 1.09 14.67
CA THR A 34 13.51 0.31 15.38
C THR A 34 13.25 -1.00 14.63
N PRO A 35 12.76 -2.06 15.29
CA PRO A 35 12.36 -3.29 14.59
C PRO A 35 11.29 -3.09 13.51
N VAL A 36 10.64 -1.92 13.51
CA VAL A 36 9.53 -1.53 12.63
C VAL A 36 10.00 -0.63 11.47
N THR A 37 11.18 0.00 11.58
CA THR A 37 11.72 0.92 10.56
C THR A 37 13.12 0.50 10.12
N ALA A 38 13.26 0.02 8.88
CA ALA A 38 14.54 -0.42 8.32
C ALA A 38 15.53 0.73 8.04
N ILE A 39 15.07 1.99 8.07
CA ILE A 39 15.90 3.19 7.93
C ILE A 39 16.18 3.75 9.32
N PRO A 40 17.46 4.01 9.68
CA PRO A 40 17.79 4.75 10.89
C PRO A 40 17.18 6.15 10.83
N VAL A 41 16.28 6.46 11.78
CA VAL A 41 15.65 7.78 11.89
C VAL A 41 16.11 8.45 13.17
N SER A 42 16.22 9.78 13.15
CA SER A 42 16.49 10.54 14.38
C SER A 42 15.20 11.04 15.02
N PRO A 43 15.17 11.29 16.34
CA PRO A 43 14.01 11.90 16.99
C PRO A 43 13.58 13.23 16.34
N ALA A 44 14.55 14.04 15.89
CA ALA A 44 14.27 15.31 15.23
C ALA A 44 13.51 15.13 13.90
N GLN A 45 13.92 14.16 13.08
CA GLN A 45 13.24 13.86 11.81
C GLN A 45 11.81 13.36 12.04
N VAL A 46 11.61 12.49 13.04
CA VAL A 46 10.27 12.00 13.39
C VAL A 46 9.37 13.16 13.83
N ALA A 47 9.87 14.07 14.67
CA ALA A 47 9.10 15.24 15.09
C ALA A 47 8.74 16.14 13.89
N GLU A 48 9.69 16.39 12.98
CA GLU A 48 9.49 17.23 11.79
C GLU A 48 8.42 16.66 10.85
N VAL A 49 8.50 15.36 10.52
CA VAL A 49 7.52 14.67 9.65
C VAL A 49 6.10 14.79 10.18
N HIS A 50 5.93 14.77 11.50
CA HIS A 50 4.63 14.86 12.15
C HIS A 50 4.21 16.29 12.53
N GLY A 51 4.92 17.32 12.05
CA GLY A 51 4.63 18.72 12.37
C GLY A 51 4.79 19.04 13.87
N GLY A 52 5.53 18.20 14.58
CA GLY A 52 5.80 18.29 16.01
C GLY A 52 7.10 19.03 16.33
N GLN A 53 7.32 19.27 17.63
CA GLN A 53 8.51 19.95 18.13
C GLN A 53 9.05 19.25 19.38
N ILE A 54 10.36 19.09 19.47
CA ILE A 54 11.02 18.58 20.69
C ILE A 54 11.53 19.77 21.50
N GLN A 55 11.08 19.89 22.74
CA GLN A 55 11.54 20.88 23.70
C GLN A 55 12.23 20.19 24.88
N TRP A 56 13.32 20.78 25.34
CA TRP A 56 14.05 20.32 26.51
C TRP A 56 13.94 21.36 27.60
N GLN A 57 13.55 20.91 28.79
CA GLN A 57 13.44 21.76 29.96
C GLN A 57 14.10 21.04 31.13
N ALA A 58 14.97 21.76 31.82
CA ALA A 58 15.62 21.25 33.01
C ALA A 58 15.23 22.17 34.17
N ASP A 59 14.81 21.57 35.28
CA ASP A 59 14.51 22.29 36.52
C ASP A 59 15.68 22.09 37.48
N GLU A 60 16.50 23.12 37.63
CA GLU A 60 17.68 23.12 38.51
C GLU A 60 17.31 23.03 39.99
N VAL A 61 16.06 23.36 40.38
CA VAL A 61 15.63 23.35 41.78
C VAL A 61 15.17 21.96 42.22
N SER A 62 14.60 21.17 41.30
CA SER A 62 14.04 19.83 41.61
C SER A 62 14.91 18.65 41.20
N ASP A 63 16.13 18.89 40.68
CA ASP A 63 17.05 17.88 40.13
C ASP A 63 16.36 16.93 39.13
N ARG A 64 15.44 17.50 38.34
CA ARG A 64 14.65 16.80 37.33
C ARG A 64 14.90 17.39 35.96
N ALA A 65 15.12 16.51 35.00
CA ALA A 65 15.20 16.86 33.59
C ALA A 65 13.97 16.30 32.87
N CYS A 66 13.42 17.05 31.92
CA CYS A 66 12.34 16.59 31.09
C CYS A 66 12.53 16.92 29.60
N MET A 67 12.09 15.97 28.77
CA MET A 67 11.90 16.13 27.34
C MET A 67 10.40 16.22 27.07
N LYS A 68 9.97 17.21 26.29
CA LYS A 68 8.61 17.36 25.81
C LYS A 68 8.58 17.17 24.31
N LEU A 69 7.82 16.19 23.85
CA LEU A 69 7.44 16.08 22.45
C LEU A 69 6.06 16.73 22.29
N LEU A 70 6.02 17.85 21.58
CA LEU A 70 4.82 18.57 21.24
C LEU A 70 4.32 18.06 19.88
N LEU A 71 3.09 17.56 19.84
CA LEU A 71 2.43 17.09 18.63
C LEU A 71 1.16 17.89 18.41
N PRO A 72 0.83 18.30 17.17
CA PRO A 72 -0.46 18.89 16.88
C PRO A 72 -1.57 17.91 17.32
N THR A 73 -2.50 18.35 18.18
CA THR A 73 -3.71 17.55 18.39
C THR A 73 -4.62 17.76 17.19
N THR A 74 -4.89 16.69 16.47
CA THR A 74 -6.09 16.64 15.67
C THR A 74 -7.24 16.46 16.66
N SER A 75 -8.22 17.38 16.64
CA SER A 75 -9.50 17.06 17.28
C SER A 75 -9.97 15.77 16.63
N PRO A 76 -10.21 14.67 17.38
CA PRO A 76 -10.83 13.51 16.80
C PRO A 76 -12.19 14.00 16.30
N LYS A 77 -12.34 14.15 14.98
CA LYS A 77 -13.68 14.08 14.41
C LYS A 77 -14.18 12.73 14.91
N PRO A 78 -15.31 12.67 15.65
CA PRO A 78 -15.86 11.39 16.00
C PRO A 78 -16.02 10.65 14.68
N VAL A 79 -15.22 9.59 14.52
CA VAL A 79 -15.55 8.55 13.56
C VAL A 79 -16.84 8.00 14.13
N GLN A 80 -17.95 8.57 13.69
CA GLN A 80 -19.16 7.79 13.62
C GLN A 80 -18.76 6.63 12.73
N VAL A 81 -18.41 5.51 13.36
CA VAL A 81 -18.62 4.20 12.77
C VAL A 81 -20.13 4.11 12.59
N LYS A 82 -20.65 4.82 11.58
CA LYS A 82 -21.74 4.26 10.85
C LYS A 82 -21.12 3.00 10.28
N GLN A 83 -21.58 1.85 10.74
CA GLN A 83 -21.63 0.68 9.88
C GLN A 83 -22.42 1.12 8.65
N VAL A 84 -21.73 1.75 7.72
CA VAL A 84 -22.22 1.86 6.36
C VAL A 84 -21.71 0.58 5.74
N SER A 85 -22.61 -0.40 5.65
CA SER A 85 -22.44 -1.52 4.73
C SER A 85 -22.44 -0.94 3.32
N HIS A 86 -21.31 -0.40 2.90
CA HIS A 86 -21.03 -0.08 1.52
C HIS A 86 -19.97 -1.07 1.08
N GLY A 87 -20.33 -1.86 0.08
CA GLY A 87 -19.59 -3.03 -0.34
C GLY A 87 -18.13 -2.68 -0.59
N SER A 88 -17.26 -3.59 -0.16
CA SER A 88 -15.93 -3.80 -0.71
C SER A 88 -15.95 -3.58 -2.23
N ARG A 89 -14.82 -3.15 -2.83
CA ARG A 89 -14.65 -3.14 -4.30
C ARG A 89 -15.30 -4.43 -4.84
N PRO A 90 -16.23 -4.37 -5.82
CA PRO A 90 -16.81 -5.58 -6.37
C PRO A 90 -15.67 -6.51 -6.79
N GLU A 91 -15.75 -7.75 -6.34
CA GLU A 91 -14.81 -8.78 -6.73
C GLU A 91 -15.01 -9.01 -8.23
N PHE A 92 -14.06 -8.56 -9.05
CA PHE A 92 -14.07 -8.77 -10.48
C PHE A 92 -13.24 -10.03 -10.73
N TYR A 93 -13.77 -10.96 -11.52
CA TYR A 93 -13.08 -12.21 -11.87
C TYR A 93 -12.99 -12.29 -13.38
N ASP A 94 -11.89 -11.79 -13.96
CA ASP A 94 -11.62 -11.97 -15.38
C ASP A 94 -10.80 -13.25 -15.58
N PHE A 95 -11.36 -14.19 -16.33
CA PHE A 95 -10.77 -15.50 -16.61
C PHE A 95 -9.75 -15.46 -17.76
N ASP A 96 -9.70 -14.37 -18.53
CA ASP A 96 -8.73 -14.24 -19.62
C ASP A 96 -7.33 -13.84 -19.13
N LEU A 97 -7.21 -13.43 -17.86
CA LEU A 97 -5.95 -13.10 -17.19
C LEU A 97 -4.94 -14.27 -17.19
N PHE A 98 -5.43 -15.50 -17.32
CA PHE A 98 -4.61 -16.71 -17.19
C PHE A 98 -4.27 -17.41 -18.51
N HIS A 99 -4.69 -16.87 -19.67
CA HIS A 99 -4.51 -17.54 -20.95
C HIS A 99 -3.14 -17.32 -21.61
N GLN A 100 -2.21 -16.60 -20.97
CA GLN A 100 -0.93 -16.20 -21.57
C GLN A 100 0.26 -17.09 -21.15
N ILE A 101 0.02 -18.40 -21.01
CA ILE A 101 1.01 -19.33 -20.45
C ILE A 101 2.10 -19.72 -21.47
N ASP A 102 1.89 -19.51 -22.78
CA ASP A 102 2.74 -20.07 -23.83
C ASP A 102 4.13 -19.39 -24.00
N GLU A 103 4.29 -18.10 -23.66
CA GLU A 103 5.62 -17.45 -23.54
C GLU A 103 6.24 -17.65 -22.15
N SER A 104 5.49 -18.22 -21.20
CA SER A 104 5.79 -18.30 -19.78
C SER A 104 6.28 -19.66 -19.30
N ALA A 105 6.54 -20.65 -20.16
CA ALA A 105 6.82 -22.02 -19.72
C ALA A 105 8.03 -22.12 -18.75
N GLU A 106 9.05 -21.29 -18.94
CA GLU A 106 10.17 -21.17 -18.00
C GLU A 106 9.78 -20.38 -16.74
N LEU A 107 9.10 -19.24 -16.90
CA LEU A 107 8.67 -18.38 -15.79
C LEU A 107 7.68 -19.10 -14.86
N ALA A 108 6.80 -19.95 -15.40
CA ALA A 108 5.84 -20.77 -14.68
C ALA A 108 6.52 -21.85 -13.81
N GLN A 109 7.72 -22.31 -14.19
CA GLN A 109 8.51 -23.27 -13.41
C GLN A 109 9.38 -22.60 -12.35
N ARG A 110 9.59 -21.28 -12.42
CA ARG A 110 10.39 -20.56 -11.43
C ARG A 110 9.71 -20.55 -10.07
N PRO A 111 10.46 -20.76 -8.98
CA PRO A 111 9.93 -20.61 -7.62
C PRO A 111 9.42 -19.20 -7.39
N LEU A 112 8.24 -19.04 -6.77
CA LEU A 112 7.66 -17.74 -6.41
C LEU A 112 8.66 -16.87 -5.64
N ALA A 113 9.42 -17.50 -4.76
CA ALA A 113 10.36 -16.82 -3.88
C ALA A 113 11.62 -16.27 -4.61
N GLU A 114 11.81 -16.60 -5.89
CA GLU A 114 12.91 -16.16 -6.75
C GLU A 114 12.45 -15.19 -7.84
N LEU A 115 11.16 -14.84 -7.87
CA LEU A 115 10.60 -13.91 -8.83
C LEU A 115 10.76 -12.47 -8.35
N THR A 116 10.88 -11.58 -9.32
CA THR A 116 10.70 -10.15 -9.12
C THR A 116 9.25 -9.81 -9.39
N PHE A 117 8.62 -9.10 -8.46
CA PHE A 117 7.24 -8.64 -8.61
C PHE A 117 7.17 -7.14 -8.71
N THR A 118 6.25 -6.65 -9.54
CA THR A 118 5.69 -5.31 -9.40
C THR A 118 4.33 -5.45 -8.75
N VAL A 119 4.25 -5.07 -7.48
CA VAL A 119 2.99 -5.04 -6.74
C VAL A 119 2.34 -3.69 -6.98
N PHE A 120 1.07 -3.66 -7.37
CA PHE A 120 0.42 -2.43 -7.79
C PHE A 120 -1.04 -2.36 -7.32
N ASP A 121 -1.56 -1.14 -7.34
CA ASP A 121 -2.96 -0.82 -7.05
C ASP A 121 -3.35 0.45 -7.84
N THR A 122 -4.63 0.56 -8.17
CA THR A 122 -5.22 1.74 -8.79
C THR A 122 -6.32 2.33 -7.92
N GLU A 123 -6.39 3.66 -7.91
CA GLU A 123 -7.60 4.36 -7.46
C GLU A 123 -8.40 4.86 -8.66
N THR A 124 -9.71 4.88 -8.53
CA THR A 124 -10.63 5.15 -9.64
C THR A 124 -11.78 6.07 -9.22
N THR A 125 -12.45 6.69 -10.20
CA THR A 125 -13.65 7.50 -9.96
C THR A 125 -14.85 6.68 -9.48
N GLY A 126 -14.81 5.35 -9.64
CA GLY A 126 -15.88 4.43 -9.29
C GLY A 126 -15.54 2.98 -9.64
N LEU A 127 -16.48 2.07 -9.43
CA LEU A 127 -16.23 0.63 -9.45
C LEU A 127 -16.70 -0.06 -10.75
N HIS A 128 -16.99 0.72 -11.79
CA HIS A 128 -17.47 0.20 -13.08
C HIS A 128 -16.66 0.75 -14.25
N PRO A 129 -15.41 0.28 -14.46
CA PRO A 129 -14.55 0.74 -15.57
C PRO A 129 -15.24 0.61 -16.95
N ALA A 130 -15.96 -0.49 -17.18
CA ALA A 130 -16.70 -0.72 -18.43
C ALA A 130 -17.90 0.24 -18.64
N LYS A 131 -18.32 0.98 -17.60
CA LYS A 131 -19.34 2.02 -17.67
C LYS A 131 -18.73 3.43 -17.66
N GLY A 132 -17.41 3.51 -17.87
CA GLY A 132 -16.66 4.75 -18.07
C GLY A 132 -15.96 5.27 -16.82
N ASP A 133 -15.98 4.59 -15.67
CA ASP A 133 -15.16 5.01 -14.53
C ASP A 133 -13.67 5.03 -14.90
N GLU A 134 -12.98 6.08 -14.46
CA GLU A 134 -11.62 6.42 -14.88
C GLU A 134 -10.61 6.25 -13.74
N ILE A 135 -9.35 6.01 -14.10
CA ILE A 135 -8.24 5.90 -13.15
C ILE A 135 -7.87 7.31 -12.65
N THR A 136 -7.72 7.46 -11.33
CA THR A 136 -7.30 8.70 -10.66
C THR A 136 -5.92 8.58 -10.01
N SER A 137 -5.41 7.36 -9.83
CA SER A 137 -4.06 7.11 -9.35
C SER A 137 -3.57 5.73 -9.79
N VAL A 138 -2.27 5.62 -10.09
CA VAL A 138 -1.57 4.35 -10.29
C VAL A 138 -0.33 4.35 -9.43
N SER A 139 -0.15 3.30 -8.63
CA SER A 139 1.08 3.11 -7.87
C SER A 139 1.60 1.70 -8.02
N GLY A 140 2.90 1.52 -7.82
CA GLY A 140 3.53 0.22 -7.75
C GLY A 140 4.80 0.22 -6.93
N ILE A 141 5.18 -0.95 -6.46
CA ILE A 141 6.38 -1.18 -5.67
C ILE A 141 7.03 -2.52 -6.04
N ARG A 142 8.36 -2.53 -6.10
CA ARG A 142 9.10 -3.74 -6.44
C ARG A 142 9.32 -4.64 -5.24
N ILE A 143 9.14 -5.95 -5.46
CA ILE A 143 9.68 -7.00 -4.61
C ILE A 143 10.82 -7.68 -5.35
N VAL A 144 12.01 -7.67 -4.78
CA VAL A 144 13.20 -8.34 -5.31
C VAL A 144 13.84 -9.14 -4.19
N ASN A 145 14.21 -10.40 -4.45
CA ASN A 145 14.84 -11.27 -3.45
C ASN A 145 14.07 -11.34 -2.12
N LYS A 146 12.74 -11.46 -2.21
CA LYS A 146 11.81 -11.54 -1.06
C LYS A 146 11.84 -10.29 -0.17
N ARG A 147 12.22 -9.14 -0.72
CA ARG A 147 12.25 -7.85 -0.02
C ARG A 147 11.48 -6.82 -0.83
N LEU A 148 10.64 -6.08 -0.14
CA LEU A 148 9.91 -4.94 -0.68
C LEU A 148 10.85 -3.74 -0.71
N LEU A 149 11.06 -3.17 -1.90
CA LEU A 149 12.03 -2.11 -2.16
C LEU A 149 11.33 -0.75 -2.13
N HIS A 150 11.23 -0.12 -0.95
CA HIS A 150 10.57 1.18 -0.78
C HIS A 150 11.19 2.34 -1.57
N GLN A 151 12.40 2.18 -2.10
CA GLN A 151 13.07 3.16 -2.97
C GLN A 151 12.73 2.95 -4.45
N GLU A 152 12.14 1.80 -4.81
CA GLU A 152 11.72 1.45 -6.17
C GLU A 152 10.20 1.45 -6.23
N THR A 153 9.64 2.66 -6.18
CA THR A 153 8.20 2.91 -6.24
C THR A 153 7.84 3.74 -7.46
N PHE A 154 6.64 3.48 -7.97
CA PHE A 154 5.91 4.34 -8.89
C PHE A 154 4.70 4.85 -8.11
N ASP A 155 4.42 6.15 -8.14
CA ASP A 155 3.27 6.73 -7.45
C ASP A 155 2.82 7.99 -8.18
N GLN A 156 1.73 7.89 -8.94
CA GLN A 156 1.32 8.94 -9.86
C GLN A 156 -0.20 9.13 -9.82
N LEU A 157 -0.61 10.35 -9.44
CA LEU A 157 -1.98 10.82 -9.65
C LEU A 157 -2.23 11.01 -11.14
N VAL A 158 -3.47 10.76 -11.54
CA VAL A 158 -3.92 10.83 -12.94
C VAL A 158 -5.06 11.83 -13.04
N ASP A 159 -5.02 12.71 -14.03
CA ASP A 159 -6.20 13.52 -14.39
C ASP A 159 -7.22 12.60 -15.10
N PRO A 160 -8.37 12.29 -14.48
CA PRO A 160 -9.36 11.39 -15.08
C PRO A 160 -10.18 12.09 -16.17
N GLN A 161 -9.93 13.39 -16.43
CA GLN A 161 -10.66 14.24 -17.38
C GLN A 161 -12.18 14.26 -17.15
N ARG A 162 -12.60 14.05 -15.91
CA ARG A 162 -14.00 14.05 -15.49
C ARG A 162 -14.18 14.44 -14.02
N PRO A 163 -15.38 14.86 -13.62
CA PRO A 163 -15.67 15.12 -12.21
C PRO A 163 -15.53 13.86 -11.35
N LEU A 164 -14.90 13.99 -10.18
CA LEU A 164 -14.79 12.91 -9.21
C LEU A 164 -16.09 12.77 -8.41
N PRO A 165 -16.72 11.58 -8.39
CA PRO A 165 -17.86 11.33 -7.54
C PRO A 165 -17.49 11.44 -6.06
N ARG A 166 -18.40 12.00 -5.26
CA ARG A 166 -18.20 12.18 -3.81
C ARG A 166 -17.82 10.90 -3.08
N GLN A 167 -18.38 9.76 -3.49
CA GLN A 167 -18.07 8.46 -2.89
C GLN A 167 -16.60 8.05 -3.09
N SER A 168 -16.04 8.27 -4.28
CA SER A 168 -14.61 7.99 -4.54
C SER A 168 -13.70 8.91 -3.71
N ILE A 169 -14.05 10.19 -3.60
CA ILE A 169 -13.31 11.16 -2.76
C ILE A 169 -13.35 10.73 -1.28
N GLU A 170 -14.51 10.30 -0.77
CA GLU A 170 -14.66 9.90 0.64
C GLU A 170 -13.85 8.63 0.98
N ILE A 171 -13.64 7.74 0.01
CA ILE A 171 -12.86 6.51 0.18
C ILE A 171 -11.36 6.78 0.04
N THR A 172 -10.96 7.37 -1.09
CA THR A 172 -9.55 7.49 -1.50
C THR A 172 -8.87 8.75 -0.98
N GLY A 173 -9.65 9.75 -0.58
CA GLY A 173 -9.15 11.08 -0.23
C GLY A 173 -8.63 11.92 -1.40
N ILE A 174 -8.64 11.38 -2.64
CA ILE A 174 -8.21 12.13 -3.83
C ILE A 174 -9.25 13.18 -4.17
N THR A 175 -8.85 14.45 -4.19
CA THR A 175 -9.75 15.58 -4.49
C THR A 175 -9.59 16.06 -5.93
N PRO A 176 -10.58 16.76 -6.50
CA PRO A 176 -10.47 17.37 -7.82
C PRO A 176 -9.25 18.29 -7.98
N GLU A 177 -8.86 18.99 -6.91
CA GLU A 177 -7.71 19.89 -6.91
C GLU A 177 -6.38 19.14 -6.99
N MET A 178 -6.31 17.91 -6.45
CA MET A 178 -5.10 17.08 -6.49
C MET A 178 -4.83 16.53 -7.90
N VAL A 179 -5.89 16.17 -8.63
CA VAL A 179 -5.77 15.63 -10.00
C VAL A 179 -5.74 16.70 -11.07
N ALA A 180 -6.14 17.93 -10.75
CA ALA A 180 -6.13 19.04 -11.71
C ALA A 180 -4.70 19.33 -12.20
N GLY A 181 -4.49 19.20 -13.51
CA GLY A 181 -3.18 19.43 -14.13
C GLY A 181 -2.18 18.29 -13.96
N GLN A 182 -2.60 17.15 -13.39
CA GLN A 182 -1.83 15.91 -13.43
C GLN A 182 -1.79 15.35 -14.87
N PRO A 183 -0.81 14.49 -15.19
CA PRO A 183 -0.79 13.79 -16.46
C PRO A 183 -2.03 12.91 -16.65
N THR A 184 -2.45 12.74 -17.90
CA THR A 184 -3.57 11.84 -18.25
C THR A 184 -3.09 10.39 -18.29
N ILE A 185 -4.03 9.44 -18.31
CA ILE A 185 -3.68 8.02 -18.32
C ILE A 185 -2.86 7.59 -19.55
N GLU A 186 -3.03 8.26 -20.69
CA GLU A 186 -2.24 8.05 -21.91
C GLU A 186 -0.75 8.37 -21.71
N GLN A 187 -0.43 9.24 -20.76
CA GLN A 187 0.94 9.55 -20.38
C GLN A 187 1.43 8.66 -19.25
N VAL A 188 0.58 8.33 -18.28
CA VAL A 188 0.95 7.60 -17.07
C VAL A 188 1.10 6.10 -17.31
N LEU A 189 0.16 5.48 -18.02
CA LEU A 189 0.15 4.02 -18.19
C LEU A 189 1.39 3.48 -18.93
N PRO A 190 1.92 4.13 -19.98
CA PRO A 190 3.20 3.73 -20.58
C PRO A 190 4.40 3.83 -19.63
N GLN A 191 4.41 4.81 -18.73
CA GLN A 191 5.48 4.94 -17.73
C GLN A 191 5.39 3.83 -16.68
N PHE A 192 4.18 3.52 -16.22
CA PHE A 192 3.95 2.41 -15.31
C PHE A 192 4.29 1.05 -15.97
N TYR A 193 3.96 0.89 -17.26
CA TYR A 193 4.34 -0.30 -18.02
C TYR A 193 5.85 -0.51 -18.06
N TYR A 194 6.63 0.55 -18.35
CA TYR A 194 8.08 0.51 -18.30
C TYR A 194 8.60 0.20 -16.89
N PHE A 195 7.98 0.77 -15.85
CA PHE A 195 8.33 0.44 -14.47
C PHE A 195 8.08 -1.04 -14.13
N ALA A 196 7.04 -1.65 -14.71
CA ALA A 196 6.66 -3.04 -14.50
C ALA A 196 7.34 -4.05 -15.45
N GLU A 197 8.22 -3.59 -16.33
CA GLU A 197 8.94 -4.44 -17.29
C GLU A 197 9.79 -5.51 -16.58
N ASP A 198 9.85 -6.71 -17.17
CA ASP A 198 10.56 -7.89 -16.67
C ASP A 198 10.16 -8.35 -15.25
N THR A 199 8.92 -8.05 -14.83
CA THR A 199 8.37 -8.48 -13.54
C THR A 199 7.10 -9.30 -13.69
N VAL A 200 6.79 -10.11 -12.68
CA VAL A 200 5.45 -10.65 -12.48
C VAL A 200 4.60 -9.58 -11.82
N LEU A 201 3.40 -9.34 -12.34
CA LEU A 201 2.48 -8.39 -11.72
C LEU A 201 1.81 -9.02 -10.50
N ALA A 202 1.57 -8.23 -9.46
CA ALA A 202 0.81 -8.67 -8.31
C ALA A 202 -0.13 -7.57 -7.82
N ALA A 203 -1.35 -7.93 -7.48
CA ALA A 203 -2.33 -7.01 -6.90
C ALA A 203 -3.27 -7.77 -5.96
N HIS A 204 -4.17 -7.04 -5.31
CA HIS A 204 -5.24 -7.61 -4.48
C HIS A 204 -6.57 -7.40 -5.19
N ASN A 205 -7.27 -8.49 -5.56
CA ASN A 205 -8.41 -8.44 -6.49
C ASN A 205 -7.96 -7.90 -7.87
N ALA A 206 -6.87 -8.47 -8.38
CA ALA A 206 -6.08 -7.96 -9.51
C ALA A 206 -6.90 -7.79 -10.80
N ALA A 207 -7.94 -8.59 -10.98
CA ALA A 207 -8.80 -8.50 -12.15
C ALA A 207 -9.53 -7.15 -12.28
N PHE A 208 -9.79 -6.43 -11.18
CA PHE A 208 -10.33 -5.07 -11.26
C PHE A 208 -9.31 -4.11 -11.92
N ASP A 209 -8.09 -4.04 -11.37
CA ASP A 209 -7.05 -3.13 -11.85
C ASP A 209 -6.61 -3.48 -13.28
N MET A 210 -6.49 -4.77 -13.58
CA MET A 210 -6.18 -5.25 -14.92
C MET A 210 -7.28 -4.89 -15.91
N ARG A 211 -8.55 -4.98 -15.51
CA ARG A 211 -9.67 -4.54 -16.35
C ARG A 211 -9.62 -3.04 -16.65
N CYS A 212 -9.20 -2.22 -15.67
CA CYS A 212 -8.97 -0.80 -15.90
C CYS A 212 -7.88 -0.58 -16.97
N PHE A 213 -6.77 -1.32 -16.91
CA PHE A 213 -5.68 -1.22 -17.90
C PHE A 213 -6.09 -1.72 -19.29
N GLU A 214 -6.79 -2.85 -19.37
CA GLU A 214 -7.29 -3.42 -20.64
C GLU A 214 -8.16 -2.44 -21.43
N LEU A 215 -9.08 -1.75 -20.73
CA LEU A 215 -9.94 -0.74 -21.33
C LEU A 215 -9.17 0.49 -21.83
N LYS A 216 -7.90 0.63 -21.44
CA LYS A 216 -7.00 1.70 -21.86
C LYS A 216 -5.99 1.26 -22.93
N GLU A 217 -6.01 -0.01 -23.38
CA GLU A 217 -5.03 -0.52 -24.36
C GLU A 217 -5.06 0.27 -25.68
N GLU A 218 -6.23 0.49 -26.28
CA GLU A 218 -6.35 1.17 -27.58
C GLU A 218 -5.85 2.62 -27.53
N GLN A 219 -6.19 3.34 -26.46
CA GLN A 219 -5.83 4.76 -26.29
C GLN A 219 -4.35 4.96 -25.90
N THR A 220 -3.73 4.00 -25.22
CA THR A 220 -2.35 4.13 -24.73
C THR A 220 -1.33 3.38 -25.59
N GLY A 221 -1.78 2.42 -26.40
CA GLY A 221 -0.92 1.51 -27.16
C GLY A 221 -0.16 0.50 -26.30
N VAL A 222 -0.50 0.40 -25.01
CA VAL A 222 0.16 -0.45 -24.03
C VAL A 222 -0.72 -1.64 -23.70
N LYS A 223 -0.15 -2.83 -23.72
CA LYS A 223 -0.81 -4.07 -23.30
C LYS A 223 0.06 -4.81 -22.30
N PHE A 224 -0.52 -5.10 -21.14
CA PHE A 224 0.15 -5.89 -20.11
C PHE A 224 -0.03 -7.37 -20.44
N THR A 225 1.09 -8.06 -20.66
CA THR A 225 1.14 -9.49 -20.97
C THR A 225 1.88 -10.32 -19.92
N GLN A 226 2.37 -9.66 -18.87
CA GLN A 226 3.03 -10.30 -17.76
C GLN A 226 2.05 -11.21 -17.01
N PRO A 227 2.50 -12.35 -16.45
CA PRO A 227 1.67 -13.12 -15.53
C PRO A 227 1.25 -12.27 -14.34
N VAL A 228 0.01 -12.48 -13.87
CA VAL A 228 -0.57 -11.72 -12.76
C VAL A 228 -0.88 -12.65 -11.59
N VAL A 229 -0.39 -12.29 -10.42
CA VAL A 229 -0.66 -12.97 -9.14
C VAL A 229 -1.67 -12.17 -8.34
N ASP A 230 -2.79 -12.79 -7.98
CA ASP A 230 -3.81 -12.18 -7.14
C ASP A 230 -3.71 -12.67 -5.69
N THR A 231 -3.38 -11.77 -4.78
CA THR A 231 -3.24 -12.08 -3.35
C THR A 231 -4.57 -12.46 -2.68
N LEU A 232 -5.71 -11.98 -3.18
CA LEU A 232 -7.04 -12.38 -2.70
C LEU A 232 -7.30 -13.86 -2.99
N LEU A 233 -7.03 -14.29 -4.24
CA LEU A 233 -7.18 -15.68 -4.65
C LEU A 233 -6.20 -16.61 -3.92
N LEU A 234 -4.93 -16.19 -3.79
CA LEU A 234 -3.93 -16.97 -3.06
C LEU A 234 -4.28 -17.13 -1.57
N SER A 235 -4.83 -16.07 -0.96
CA SER A 235 -5.32 -16.13 0.42
C SER A 235 -6.47 -17.14 0.57
N ALA A 236 -7.41 -17.16 -0.37
CA ALA A 236 -8.51 -18.12 -0.39
C ALA A 236 -8.04 -19.58 -0.56
N VAL A 237 -7.00 -19.82 -1.38
CA VAL A 237 -6.36 -21.14 -1.49
C VAL A 237 -5.70 -21.57 -0.16
N LEU A 238 -5.04 -20.65 0.53
CA LEU A 238 -4.36 -20.96 1.78
C LEU A 238 -5.32 -21.13 2.96
N HIS A 239 -6.40 -20.35 2.99
CA HIS A 239 -7.29 -20.21 4.13
C HIS A 239 -8.77 -20.42 3.72
N PRO A 240 -9.15 -21.58 3.17
CA PRO A 240 -10.48 -21.82 2.60
C PRO A 240 -11.63 -21.78 3.63
N ASP A 241 -11.31 -21.89 4.92
CA ASP A 241 -12.30 -21.83 6.01
C ASP A 241 -12.69 -20.39 6.39
N PHE A 242 -12.04 -19.39 5.80
CA PHE A 242 -12.34 -17.98 6.05
C PHE A 242 -13.18 -17.42 4.91
N ASN A 243 -14.18 -16.62 5.27
CA ASN A 243 -15.08 -16.02 4.28
C ASN A 243 -14.63 -14.61 3.85
N ASP A 244 -13.80 -13.95 4.65
CA ASP A 244 -13.31 -12.60 4.39
C ASP A 244 -11.83 -12.65 3.99
N HIS A 245 -11.59 -12.28 2.74
CA HIS A 245 -10.28 -12.16 2.13
C HIS A 245 -9.99 -10.72 1.68
N SER A 246 -10.67 -9.72 2.26
CA SER A 246 -10.27 -8.32 2.09
C SER A 246 -8.81 -8.10 2.53
N LEU A 247 -8.17 -7.10 1.93
CA LEU A 247 -6.79 -6.76 2.26
C LEU A 247 -6.63 -6.50 3.76
N GLU A 248 -7.62 -5.85 4.38
CA GLU A 248 -7.69 -5.60 5.82
C GLU A 248 -7.73 -6.90 6.63
N ALA A 249 -8.63 -7.83 6.27
CA ALA A 249 -8.76 -9.10 6.98
C ALA A 249 -7.51 -9.96 6.87
N ILE A 250 -6.82 -9.92 5.74
CA ILE A 250 -5.56 -10.66 5.55
C ILE A 250 -4.42 -9.99 6.32
N ALA A 251 -4.32 -8.66 6.24
CA ALA A 251 -3.31 -7.90 6.97
C ALA A 251 -3.42 -8.10 8.49
N ASP A 252 -4.64 -8.02 9.04
CA ASP A 252 -4.91 -8.28 10.46
C ASP A 252 -4.49 -9.69 10.88
N ARG A 253 -4.87 -10.70 10.08
CA ARG A 253 -4.50 -12.10 10.31
C ARG A 253 -2.98 -12.32 10.37
N PHE A 254 -2.22 -11.58 9.56
CA PHE A 254 -0.75 -11.64 9.55
C PHE A 254 -0.08 -10.66 10.52
N GLY A 255 -0.86 -9.89 11.28
CA GLY A 255 -0.35 -8.88 12.21
C GLY A 255 0.40 -7.75 11.51
N LEU A 256 -0.01 -7.41 10.28
CA LEU A 256 0.57 -6.32 9.50
C LEU A 256 -0.07 -4.99 9.88
N ASN A 257 0.75 -3.94 9.96
CA ASN A 257 0.26 -2.59 10.22
C ASN A 257 -0.15 -1.94 8.90
N ILE A 258 -1.44 -1.65 8.75
CA ILE A 258 -1.93 -0.93 7.58
C ILE A 258 -1.62 0.56 7.75
N ILE A 259 -0.72 1.08 6.92
CA ILE A 259 -0.38 2.51 6.87
C ILE A 259 -0.78 3.04 5.49
N GLY A 260 -1.50 4.17 5.46
CA GLY A 260 -1.90 4.81 4.20
C GLY A 260 -2.98 4.05 3.41
N ARG A 261 -3.91 3.39 4.12
CA ARG A 261 -5.04 2.67 3.50
C ARG A 261 -5.85 3.60 2.58
N HIS A 262 -6.28 3.07 1.43
CA HIS A 262 -7.01 3.82 0.39
C HIS A 262 -6.17 4.92 -0.27
N SER A 263 -4.86 4.78 -0.21
CA SER A 263 -3.96 5.34 -1.21
C SER A 263 -3.41 4.18 -2.02
N SER A 264 -3.31 4.35 -3.34
CA SER A 264 -2.80 3.28 -4.21
C SER A 264 -1.39 2.82 -3.81
N LEU A 265 -0.52 3.72 -3.33
CA LEU A 265 0.82 3.32 -2.86
C LEU A 265 0.76 2.56 -1.53
N GLY A 266 -0.03 3.03 -0.56
CA GLY A 266 -0.21 2.35 0.71
C GLY A 266 -0.78 0.94 0.52
N ASP A 267 -1.77 0.81 -0.35
CA ASP A 267 -2.41 -0.45 -0.70
C ASP A 267 -1.45 -1.39 -1.45
N SER A 268 -0.61 -0.86 -2.35
CA SER A 268 0.47 -1.61 -3.02
C SER A 268 1.50 -2.16 -2.01
N ILE A 269 1.88 -1.35 -1.01
CA ILE A 269 2.82 -1.76 0.04
C ILE A 269 2.23 -2.90 0.87
N VAL A 270 1.01 -2.72 1.39
CA VAL A 270 0.35 -3.75 2.21
C VAL A 270 0.13 -5.04 1.40
N THR A 271 -0.28 -4.91 0.14
CA THR A 271 -0.41 -6.06 -0.78
C THR A 271 0.92 -6.79 -0.95
N GLY A 272 2.03 -6.06 -1.04
CA GLY A 272 3.36 -6.64 -1.17
C GLY A 272 3.81 -7.35 0.11
N GLU A 273 3.54 -6.78 1.28
CA GLU A 273 3.78 -7.42 2.56
C GLU A 273 2.94 -8.70 2.71
N VAL A 274 1.66 -8.65 2.33
CA VAL A 274 0.77 -9.81 2.28
C VAL A 274 1.36 -10.90 1.37
N LEU A 275 1.76 -10.55 0.14
CA LEU A 275 2.36 -11.52 -0.79
C LEU A 275 3.62 -12.18 -0.18
N LEU A 276 4.49 -11.41 0.46
CA LEU A 276 5.68 -11.94 1.14
C LEU A 276 5.36 -12.91 2.27
N LYS A 277 4.21 -12.76 2.94
CA LYS A 277 3.70 -13.70 3.94
C LYS A 277 3.06 -14.94 3.32
N LEU A 278 2.35 -14.79 2.19
CA LEU A 278 1.69 -15.90 1.50
C LEU A 278 2.70 -16.87 0.87
N ILE A 279 3.79 -16.39 0.26
CA ILE A 279 4.79 -17.22 -0.45
C ILE A 279 5.30 -18.41 0.39
N PRO A 280 5.81 -18.25 1.63
CA PRO A 280 6.29 -19.38 2.43
C PRO A 280 5.15 -20.34 2.81
N LEU A 281 3.94 -19.83 3.08
CA LEU A 281 2.77 -20.66 3.42
C LEU A 281 2.30 -21.50 2.21
N LEU A 282 2.37 -20.94 1.00
CA LEU A 282 2.12 -21.67 -0.25
C LEU A 282 3.13 -22.81 -0.42
N ALA A 283 4.41 -22.54 -0.17
CA ALA A 283 5.46 -23.55 -0.25
C ALA A 283 5.25 -24.71 0.74
N GLU A 284 4.76 -24.43 1.97
CA GLU A 284 4.38 -25.47 2.94
C GLU A 284 3.24 -26.37 2.44
N LYS A 285 2.36 -25.85 1.58
CA LYS A 285 1.31 -26.64 0.88
C LYS A 285 1.80 -27.29 -0.43
N GLY A 286 3.08 -27.20 -0.75
CA GLY A 286 3.65 -27.75 -1.99
C GLY A 286 3.42 -26.87 -3.24
N ILE A 287 2.92 -25.64 -3.08
CA ILE A 287 2.75 -24.66 -4.15
C ILE A 287 3.99 -23.76 -4.15
N VAL A 288 4.98 -24.11 -4.96
CA VAL A 288 6.31 -23.49 -4.94
C VAL A 288 6.53 -22.60 -6.16
N THR A 289 6.03 -22.99 -7.33
CA THR A 289 6.28 -22.28 -8.59
C THR A 289 5.16 -21.32 -8.96
N LEU A 290 5.45 -20.35 -9.83
CA LEU A 290 4.44 -19.44 -10.37
C LEU A 290 3.27 -20.19 -11.00
N GLY A 291 3.55 -21.16 -11.87
CA GLY A 291 2.52 -21.93 -12.58
C GLY A 291 1.61 -22.70 -11.62
N GLN A 292 2.16 -23.27 -10.54
CA GLN A 292 1.36 -23.92 -9.51
C GLN A 292 0.46 -22.92 -8.79
N ALA A 293 0.97 -21.75 -8.44
CA ALA A 293 0.21 -20.70 -7.76
C ALA A 293 -0.95 -20.19 -8.61
N LEU A 294 -0.70 -19.92 -9.89
CA LEU A 294 -1.74 -19.50 -10.84
C LEU A 294 -2.80 -20.59 -11.04
N HIS A 295 -2.37 -21.85 -11.19
CA HIS A 295 -3.28 -23.00 -11.35
C HIS A 295 -4.17 -23.21 -10.12
N GLU A 296 -3.64 -23.12 -8.91
CA GLU A 296 -4.44 -23.27 -7.69
C GLU A 296 -5.34 -22.05 -7.45
N ALA A 297 -4.88 -20.83 -7.77
CA ALA A 297 -5.70 -19.62 -7.69
C ALA A 297 -6.96 -19.73 -8.56
N GLN A 298 -6.86 -20.27 -9.78
CA GLN A 298 -8.02 -20.52 -10.66
C GLN A 298 -9.03 -21.51 -10.09
N LYS A 299 -8.59 -22.43 -9.22
CA LYS A 299 -9.48 -23.42 -8.61
C LYS A 299 -10.24 -22.89 -7.40
N SER A 300 -9.81 -21.73 -6.85
CA SER A 300 -10.44 -21.08 -5.71
C SER A 300 -11.94 -20.90 -5.94
N TYR A 301 -12.74 -20.99 -4.86
CA TYR A 301 -14.18 -20.76 -4.97
C TYR A 301 -14.51 -19.34 -5.43
N LEU A 302 -13.67 -18.37 -5.05
CA LEU A 302 -13.75 -16.98 -5.50
C LEU A 302 -13.58 -16.89 -7.02
N ALA A 303 -12.60 -17.62 -7.57
CA ALA A 303 -12.40 -17.74 -9.01
C ALA A 303 -13.51 -18.52 -9.73
N ARG A 304 -14.59 -18.98 -9.08
CA ARG A 304 -15.75 -19.61 -9.75
C ARG A 304 -16.99 -18.73 -9.76
N LEU A 305 -16.93 -17.57 -9.12
CA LEU A 305 -18.02 -16.61 -9.09
C LEU A 305 -18.06 -15.88 -10.44
N LYS A 306 -19.06 -16.19 -11.26
CA LYS A 306 -19.36 -15.44 -12.49
C LYS A 306 -20.24 -14.24 -12.13
N TYR A 307 -19.82 -13.03 -12.51
CA TYR A 307 -20.64 -11.82 -12.44
C TYR A 307 -20.76 -11.17 -13.81
#